data_AF-A0A7W6JXP3-F1
#
_entry.id   AF-A0A7W6JXP3-F1
#
_cell.length_a   1.000
_cell.length_b   1.000
_cell.length_c   1.000
_cell.angle_alpha   90.00
_cell.angle_beta   90.00
_cell.angle_gamma   90.00
#
_symmetry.space_group_name_H-M   'P 1'
#
loop_
_entity.id
_entity.type
_entity.pdbx_description
1 polymer ?
#
loop_
_entity_poly.entity_id
_entity_poly.type
_entity_poly.pdbx_seq_one_letter_code
_entity_poly.pdbx_strand_id
1 'polypeptide(L)' 'MTDENQNSGKTRVSGAIRTEAELRRERAAAKLRENLLRRKQQARARRAGEADETVGLPAAKTDESS' A
#
# COMPACT_ATOMS: atom_id res chain seq x y z
N MET A 1 26.72 -43.91 24.59
CA MET A 1 25.26 -43.77 24.63
C MET A 1 24.91 -42.66 23.64
N THR A 2 24.57 -43.03 22.41
CA THR A 2 24.12 -42.10 21.37
C THR A 2 22.65 -41.79 21.58
N ASP A 3 22.26 -40.52 21.44
CA ASP A 3 20.89 -40.15 21.11
C ASP A 3 20.93 -39.11 19.99
N GLU A 4 20.96 -39.62 18.76
CA GLU A 4 20.48 -38.87 17.60
C GLU A 4 18.96 -38.86 17.65
N ASN A 5 18.34 -37.68 17.63
CA ASN A 5 16.94 -37.60 17.25
C ASN A 5 16.73 -36.50 16.22
N GLN A 6 16.70 -36.96 14.98
CA GLN A 6 16.30 -36.21 13.81
C GLN A 6 14.82 -35.83 13.94
N ASN A 7 14.52 -34.52 13.96
CA ASN A 7 13.22 -34.07 13.47
C ASN A 7 13.43 -33.26 12.18
N SER A 8 13.23 -34.01 11.12
CA SER A 8 13.26 -33.67 9.72
C SER A 8 12.35 -32.49 9.35
N GLY A 9 12.86 -31.70 8.40
CA GLY A 9 12.05 -31.16 7.31
C GLY A 9 10.76 -30.46 7.70
N LYS A 10 10.85 -29.28 8.35
CA LYS A 10 9.79 -28.28 8.17
C LYS A 10 9.88 -27.80 6.73
N THR A 11 9.20 -28.52 5.85
CA THR A 11 8.94 -28.21 4.44
C THR A 11 8.79 -26.71 4.29
N ARG A 12 9.77 -26.10 3.63
CA ARG A 12 9.74 -24.70 3.22
C ARG A 12 8.53 -24.60 2.31
N VAL A 13 7.41 -24.15 2.86
CA VAL A 13 6.17 -23.92 2.10
C VAL A 13 6.60 -23.12 0.88
N SER A 14 6.36 -23.71 -0.29
CA SER A 14 6.63 -23.12 -1.59
C SER A 14 6.07 -21.71 -1.59
N GLY A 15 6.95 -20.72 -1.44
CA GLY A 15 6.60 -19.34 -1.63
C GLY A 15 6.18 -19.20 -3.08
N ALA A 16 4.87 -19.20 -3.33
CA ALA A 16 4.33 -18.86 -4.63
C ALA A 16 5.01 -17.56 -5.06
N ILE A 17 5.74 -17.60 -6.16
CA ILE A 17 6.41 -16.43 -6.72
C ILE A 17 5.30 -15.43 -7.00
N ARG A 18 5.18 -14.40 -6.17
CA ARG A 18 4.18 -13.34 -6.36
C ARG A 18 4.45 -12.71 -7.72
N THR A 19 3.45 -12.75 -8.58
CA THR A 19 3.53 -12.13 -9.88
C THR A 19 3.63 -10.60 -9.71
N GLU A 20 4.23 -9.91 -10.67
CA GLU A 20 4.27 -8.44 -10.66
C GLU A 20 2.87 -7.81 -10.61
N ALA A 21 1.86 -8.51 -11.16
CA ALA A 21 0.46 -8.13 -11.10
C ALA A 21 -0.07 -8.11 -9.66
N GLU A 22 0.27 -9.11 -8.85
CA GLU A 22 -0.11 -9.18 -7.44
C GLU A 22 0.58 -8.08 -6.63
N LEU A 23 1.88 -7.84 -6.86
CA LEU A 23 2.62 -6.75 -6.21
C LEU A 23 2.04 -5.38 -6.56
N ARG A 24 1.64 -5.16 -7.83
CA ARG A 24 0.98 -3.91 -8.25
C ARG A 24 -0.38 -3.75 -7.56
N ARG A 25 -1.16 -4.82 -7.44
CA ARG A 25 -2.45 -4.81 -6.73
C ARG A 25 -2.28 -4.50 -5.25
N GLU A 26 -1.30 -5.10 -4.58
CA GLU A 26 -0.99 -4.82 -3.18
C GLU A 26 -0.64 -3.34 -2.96
N ARG A 27 0.24 -2.78 -3.80
CA ARG A 27 0.62 -1.36 -3.75
C ARG A 27 -0.58 -0.44 -4.01
N ALA A 28 -1.42 -0.77 -4.99
CA ALA A 28 -2.63 0.00 -5.30
C ALA A 28 -3.61 -0.01 -4.12
N ALA A 29 -3.82 -1.17 -3.49
CA ALA A 29 -4.69 -1.29 -2.32
C ALA A 29 -4.14 -0.50 -1.12
N ALA A 30 -2.83 -0.57 -0.85
CA ALA A 30 -2.19 0.22 0.20
C ALA A 30 -2.37 1.73 -0.05
N LYS A 31 -2.09 2.20 -1.26
CA LYS A 31 -2.26 3.60 -1.67
C LYS A 31 -3.71 4.05 -1.58
N LEU A 32 -4.68 3.18 -1.91
CA LEU A 32 -6.10 3.49 -1.79
C LEU A 32 -6.50 3.70 -0.33
N ARG A 33 -6.06 2.83 0.59
CA ARG A 33 -6.32 2.98 2.03
C ARG A 33 -5.78 4.30 2.57
N GLU A 34 -4.53 4.63 2.24
CA GLU A 34 -3.92 5.90 2.62
C GLU A 34 -4.73 7.10 2.10
N ASN A 35 -5.11 7.09 0.82
CA ASN A 35 -5.91 8.16 0.22
C ASN A 35 -7.28 8.33 0.89
N LEU A 36 -7.94 7.23 1.24
CA LEU A 36 -9.22 7.28 1.95
C LEU A 36 -9.07 7.87 3.35
N LEU A 37 -8.02 7.49 4.08
CA LEU A 37 -7.72 8.05 5.40
C LEU A 37 -7.43 9.56 5.32
N ARG A 38 -6.60 9.98 4.35
CA ARG A 38 -6.28 11.39 4.11
C ARG A 38 -7.55 12.19 3.78
N ARG A 39 -8.41 11.69 2.89
CA ARG A 39 -9.72 12.32 2.58
C ARG A 39 -10.64 12.39 3.78
N LYS A 40 -10.67 11.36 4.63
CA LYS A 40 -11.48 11.34 5.85
C LYS A 40 -11.01 12.38 6.88
N GLN A 41 -9.70 12.61 6.97
CA GLN A 41 -9.13 13.67 7.83
C GLN A 41 -9.50 15.05 7.28
N GLN A 42 -9.27 15.30 5.99
CA GLN A 42 -9.65 16.56 5.34
C GLN A 42 -11.15 16.88 5.49
N ALA A 43 -12.03 15.90 5.27
CA ALA A 43 -13.47 16.10 5.43
C ALA A 43 -13.87 16.43 6.88
N ARG A 44 -13.10 15.96 7.87
CA ARG A 44 -13.32 16.32 9.28
C ARG A 44 -12.83 17.73 9.58
N ALA A 45 -11.63 18.10 9.13
CA ALA A 45 -11.09 19.45 9.26
C ALA A 45 -12.06 20.50 8.70
N ARG A 46 -12.56 20.27 7.46
CA ARG A 46 -13.56 21.15 6.83
C ARG A 46 -14.86 21.30 7.63
N ARG A 47 -15.35 20.23 8.28
CA ARG A 47 -16.54 20.31 9.14
C ARG A 47 -16.27 21.01 10.46
N ALA A 48 -15.06 20.86 11.01
CA ALA A 48 -14.63 21.53 12.23
C ALA A 48 -14.30 23.02 12.00
N GLY A 49 -14.34 23.50 10.75
CA GLY A 49 -13.94 24.86 10.40
C GLY A 49 -12.43 25.07 10.41
N GLU A 50 -11.64 24.00 10.47
CA GLU A 50 -10.18 24.07 10.38
C GLU A 50 -9.75 24.41 8.94
N ALA A 51 -8.63 25.14 8.83
CA ALA A 51 -8.05 25.48 7.55
C ALA A 51 -7.61 24.21 6.80
N ASP A 52 -7.96 24.12 5.51
CA ASP A 52 -7.49 23.04 4.65
C ASP A 52 -6.05 23.33 4.22
N GLU A 53 -5.07 22.74 4.91
CA GLU A 53 -3.64 22.90 4.60
C GLU A 53 -3.20 22.13 3.34
N THR A 54 -4.13 21.57 2.57
CA THR A 54 -3.76 20.84 1.36
C THR A 54 -3.25 21.79 0.28
N VAL A 55 -2.01 21.57 -0.12
CA VAL A 55 -1.45 22.20 -1.33
C VAL A 55 -2.20 21.64 -2.53
N GLY A 56 -2.84 22.52 -3.31
CA GLY A 56 -3.59 22.16 -4.50
C GLY A 56 -2.75 21.31 -5.46
N LEU A 57 -3.41 20.41 -6.20
CA LEU A 57 -2.72 19.64 -7.23
C LEU A 57 -2.10 20.60 -8.25
N PRO A 58 -0.85 20.36 -8.68
CA PRO A 58 -0.22 21.19 -9.70
C PRO A 58 -1.10 21.16 -10.96
N ALA A 59 -1.19 22.30 -11.64
CA ALA A 59 -1.91 22.39 -12.91
C ALA A 59 -1.40 21.28 -13.84
N ALA A 60 -2.33 20.51 -14.42
CA ALA A 60 -1.97 19.52 -15.42
C ALA A 60 -1.20 20.26 -16.54
N LYS A 61 0.01 19.79 -16.88
CA LYS A 61 0.71 20.31 -18.06
C LYS A 61 -0.18 20.03 -19.26
N THR A 62 -0.65 21.09 -19.92
CA THR A 62 -1.50 21.01 -21.12
C THR A 62 -0.68 20.80 -22.38
N ASP A 63 0.51 20.23 -22.28
CA ASP A 63 1.38 20.03 -23.43
C ASP A 63 1.98 18.63 -23.39
N GLU A 64 2.11 18.04 -24.57
CA GLU A 64 2.48 16.65 -24.85
C GLU A 64 1.34 15.62 -24.73
N SER A 65 0.28 15.84 -25.51
CA SER A 65 -0.31 14.75 -26.29
C SER A 65 0.21 14.84 -27.72
N SER A 66 1.26 14.09 -28.03
CA SER A 66 1.73 13.73 -29.38
C SER A 66 2.43 12.37 -29.31
#